data_AF-A0A183JDL6-F1
#
_entry.id   AF-A0A183JDL6-F1
#
_cell.length_a   1.000
_cell.length_b   1.000
_cell.length_c   1.000
_cell.angle_alpha   90.00
_cell.angle_beta   90.00
_cell.angle_gamma   90.00
#
_symmetry.space_group_name_H-M   'P 1'
#
loop_
_entity.id
_entity.type
_entity.pdbx_description
1 polymer ?
#
loop_
_entity_poly.entity_id
_entity_poly.type
_entity_poly.pdbx_seq_one_letter_code
_entity_poly.pdbx_strand_id
1 'polypeptide(L)'
;MDHDEDNSDRDCGLVESDEETRMAEKELAEDAQWKIFQKNTFTRWANEHLKKTDLLIEDLETDLSDGLRLVALVEVLSGHKFRHINKRPTFRTQKLENVTTVLRYLEETEGLRLISIDSSHIVDCNLKLILGLIWTLILHYSISVPLIADEENVLQDDRNQTQGPKQRLLSWVKQKLPIIPIRNFTTDWNDGIAIGALVDACAPGLCPDWPHWDQQNPLRNATEAMTAADDWLSIPQLIRPEEMIDPNVDEKSMMTYISQFPNACLKEGAPLRAKLNPSKVRAYGPGLESNENRIGTPAKFYVETAHAGRGQLEILVINCRGVRETCEVIFDNETNQTYSCVYEPRLEGEYRIVIKYGGHEIPNSPFRVNVKGIFLDPSKVTVSGPGLQNSELNCVGRRTHFNVHTQSKFVFLMNYYIPYTINDTVP
;
A
#
# COMPACT_ATOMS: atom_id res chain seq x y z
N MET A 1 50.60 35.51 36.44
CA MET A 1 49.65 36.40 35.74
C MET A 1 49.91 36.18 34.26
N ASP A 2 49.72 34.98 33.72
CA ASP A 2 48.51 34.12 33.60
C ASP A 2 48.15 34.16 32.10
N HIS A 3 48.48 33.10 31.37
CA HIS A 3 47.55 32.04 30.92
C HIS A 3 46.40 32.58 30.06
N ASP A 4 46.59 32.52 28.74
CA ASP A 4 45.52 32.33 27.77
C ASP A 4 45.98 31.23 26.80
N GLU A 5 45.49 30.01 27.02
CA GLU A 5 45.62 28.88 26.11
C GLU A 5 44.58 29.02 24.99
N ASP A 6 45.09 29.06 23.77
CA ASP A 6 44.33 29.00 22.52
C ASP A 6 43.86 27.55 22.31
N ASN A 7 42.59 27.27 22.61
CA ASN A 7 41.99 25.93 22.55
C ASN A 7 40.78 25.92 21.59
N SER A 8 40.99 26.29 20.32
CA SER A 8 39.94 26.21 19.27
C SER A 8 40.24 25.25 18.12
N ASP A 9 41.45 24.71 17.98
CA ASP A 9 41.86 23.99 16.76
C ASP A 9 42.00 22.46 16.91
N ARG A 10 41.69 21.88 18.07
CA ARG A 10 41.81 20.42 18.29
C ARG A 10 40.51 19.62 18.17
N ASP A 11 39.37 20.29 18.01
CA ASP A 11 38.06 19.63 17.99
C ASP A 11 37.55 19.31 16.56
N CYS A 12 38.11 19.96 15.53
CA CYS A 12 37.62 19.81 14.15
C CYS A 12 38.09 18.49 13.47
N GLY A 13 39.31 18.02 13.78
CA GLY A 13 39.92 16.86 13.11
C GLY A 13 39.50 15.49 13.62
N LEU A 14 38.85 15.41 14.79
CA LEU A 14 38.29 14.15 15.33
C LEU A 14 36.90 13.84 14.76
N VAL A 15 36.14 14.88 14.41
CA VAL A 15 34.78 14.73 13.85
C VAL A 15 34.82 14.23 12.41
N GLU A 16 35.78 14.72 11.60
CA GLU A 16 35.95 14.28 10.21
C GLU A 16 36.40 12.81 10.10
N SER A 17 37.29 12.33 10.98
CA SER A 17 37.75 10.93 10.96
C SER A 17 36.67 9.93 11.40
N ASP A 18 35.81 10.34 12.33
CA ASP A 18 34.69 9.52 12.79
C ASP A 18 33.60 9.42 11.71
N GLU A 19 33.39 10.47 10.92
CA GLU A 19 32.42 10.49 9.83
C GLU A 19 32.89 9.65 8.63
N GLU A 20 34.18 9.73 8.25
CA GLU A 20 34.78 8.84 7.24
C GLU A 20 34.72 7.37 7.65
N THR A 21 35.03 7.05 8.91
CA THR A 21 34.97 5.69 9.44
C THR A 21 33.55 5.15 9.43
N ARG A 22 32.56 5.95 9.85
CA ARG A 22 31.14 5.57 9.81
C ARG A 22 30.61 5.39 8.39
N MET A 23 31.08 6.18 7.43
CA MET A 23 30.74 6.00 6.02
C MET A 23 31.32 4.69 5.47
N ALA A 24 32.58 4.36 5.79
CA ALA A 24 33.20 3.10 5.39
C ALA A 24 32.53 1.87 6.03
N GLU A 25 32.14 1.94 7.31
CA GLU A 25 31.37 0.89 7.98
C GLU A 25 30.00 0.68 7.35
N LYS A 26 29.32 1.78 6.99
CA LYS A 26 28.05 1.75 6.28
C LYS A 26 28.18 1.13 4.89
N GLU A 27 29.21 1.50 4.13
CA GLU A 27 29.48 0.93 2.80
C GLU A 27 29.82 -0.57 2.88
N LEU A 28 30.60 -1.00 3.88
CA LEU A 28 30.86 -2.42 4.14
C LEU A 28 29.58 -3.19 4.52
N ALA A 29 28.71 -2.57 5.33
CA ALA A 29 27.44 -3.17 5.72
C ALA A 29 26.47 -3.28 4.53
N GLU A 30 26.40 -2.27 3.68
CA GLU A 30 25.62 -2.27 2.43
C GLU A 30 26.14 -3.33 1.45
N ASP A 31 27.46 -3.48 1.28
CA ASP A 31 28.05 -4.55 0.44
C ASP A 31 27.90 -5.96 1.05
N ALA A 32 27.59 -6.07 2.34
CA ALA A 32 27.30 -7.34 3.00
C ALA A 32 25.80 -7.71 2.90
N GLN A 33 24.91 -6.72 2.89
CA GLN A 33 23.46 -6.93 3.02
C GLN A 33 22.84 -7.65 1.83
N TRP A 34 23.21 -7.27 0.60
CA TRP A 34 22.70 -7.93 -0.61
C TRP A 34 23.10 -9.42 -0.67
N LYS A 35 24.29 -9.77 -0.14
CA LYS A 35 24.76 -11.16 -0.07
C LYS A 35 23.89 -11.99 0.87
N ILE A 36 23.43 -11.39 1.97
CA ILE A 36 22.50 -12.02 2.92
C ILE A 36 21.14 -12.25 2.25
N PHE A 37 20.59 -11.26 1.55
CA PHE A 37 19.31 -11.41 0.84
C PHE A 37 19.38 -12.47 -0.26
N GLN A 38 20.48 -12.50 -1.02
CA GLN A 38 20.70 -13.54 -2.03
C GLN A 38 20.81 -14.92 -1.40
N LYS A 39 21.60 -15.08 -0.32
CA LYS A 39 21.71 -16.34 0.43
C LYS A 39 20.35 -16.78 0.94
N ASN A 40 19.58 -15.90 1.55
CA ASN A 40 18.24 -16.21 2.07
C ASN A 40 17.28 -16.62 0.95
N THR A 41 17.23 -15.84 -0.13
CA THR A 41 16.33 -16.10 -1.27
C THR A 41 16.64 -17.44 -1.93
N PHE A 42 17.93 -17.72 -2.16
CA PHE A 42 18.37 -18.98 -2.77
C PHE A 42 18.15 -20.18 -1.86
N THR A 43 18.30 -19.99 -0.54
CA THR A 43 17.97 -21.01 0.46
C THR A 43 16.48 -21.35 0.41
N ARG A 44 15.60 -20.33 0.42
CA ARG A 44 14.14 -20.54 0.33
C ARG A 44 13.75 -21.19 -1.00
N TRP A 45 14.35 -20.78 -2.11
CA TRP A 45 14.13 -21.39 -3.42
C TRP A 45 14.52 -22.88 -3.43
N ALA A 46 15.71 -23.22 -2.91
CA ALA A 46 16.15 -24.61 -2.85
C ALA A 46 15.23 -25.44 -1.95
N ASN A 47 14.82 -24.88 -0.80
CA ASN A 47 13.89 -25.54 0.10
C ASN A 47 12.50 -25.73 -0.50
N GLU A 48 12.01 -24.84 -1.36
CA GLU A 48 10.74 -25.03 -2.07
C GLU A 48 10.73 -26.32 -2.90
N HIS A 49 11.85 -26.61 -3.57
CA HIS A 49 12.02 -27.87 -4.31
C HIS A 49 12.23 -29.06 -3.38
N LEU A 50 13.01 -28.87 -2.32
CA LEU A 50 13.29 -29.94 -1.34
C LEU A 50 12.10 -30.29 -0.45
N LYS A 51 11.02 -29.50 -0.39
CA LYS A 51 9.75 -29.86 0.31
C LYS A 51 9.18 -31.21 -0.12
N LYS A 52 9.52 -31.71 -1.32
CA LYS A 52 9.15 -33.04 -1.82
C LYS A 52 10.02 -34.18 -1.26
N THR A 53 10.97 -33.83 -0.40
CA THR A 53 11.94 -34.72 0.24
C THR A 53 11.94 -34.44 1.75
N ASP A 54 12.60 -35.30 2.53
CA ASP A 54 12.76 -35.08 3.98
C ASP A 54 13.99 -34.20 4.32
N LEU A 55 14.52 -33.45 3.36
CA LEU A 55 15.73 -32.63 3.51
C LEU A 55 15.39 -31.14 3.59
N LEU A 56 16.16 -30.41 4.41
CA LEU A 56 16.07 -28.97 4.59
C LEU A 56 17.48 -28.38 4.58
N ILE A 57 17.66 -27.25 3.90
CA ILE A 57 18.86 -26.40 3.96
C ILE A 57 18.55 -25.28 4.96
N GLU A 58 19.25 -25.26 6.10
CA GLU A 58 19.19 -24.18 7.08
C GLU A 58 20.25 -23.12 6.74
N ASP A 59 21.45 -23.57 6.39
CA ASP A 59 22.56 -22.72 5.99
C ASP A 59 23.16 -23.18 4.66
N LEU A 60 22.83 -22.45 3.59
CA LEU A 60 23.29 -22.75 2.23
C LEU A 60 24.81 -22.84 2.08
N GLU A 61 25.55 -22.17 2.96
CA GLU A 61 27.01 -22.17 2.94
C GLU A 61 27.60 -23.52 3.35
N THR A 62 26.98 -24.18 4.32
CA THR A 62 27.54 -25.37 4.97
C THR A 62 26.76 -26.65 4.66
N ASP A 63 25.45 -26.57 4.47
CA ASP A 63 24.57 -27.73 4.33
C ASP A 63 24.68 -28.46 2.99
N LEU A 64 25.30 -27.83 1.99
CA LEU A 64 25.63 -28.45 0.70
C LEU A 64 26.99 -29.17 0.71
N SER A 65 27.82 -28.96 1.74
CA SER A 65 29.23 -29.39 1.78
C SER A 65 29.45 -30.90 1.71
N ASP A 66 28.44 -31.69 2.04
CA ASP A 66 28.49 -33.16 1.98
C ASP A 66 27.97 -33.75 0.65
N GLY A 67 27.40 -32.88 -0.19
CA GLY A 67 26.82 -33.18 -1.49
C GLY A 67 25.42 -33.81 -1.45
N LEU A 68 24.89 -34.26 -0.31
CA LEU A 68 23.62 -35.00 -0.26
C LEU A 68 22.42 -34.13 -0.59
N ARG A 69 22.36 -32.91 -0.02
CA ARG A 69 21.28 -31.96 -0.33
C ARG A 69 21.38 -31.41 -1.75
N LEU A 70 22.59 -31.23 -2.26
CA LEU A 70 22.81 -30.82 -3.65
C LEU A 70 22.36 -31.91 -4.63
N VAL A 71 22.68 -33.18 -4.35
CA VAL A 71 22.17 -34.34 -5.09
C VAL A 71 20.65 -34.30 -5.11
N ALA A 72 20.00 -34.26 -3.94
CA ALA A 72 18.55 -34.29 -3.84
C ALA A 72 17.88 -33.12 -4.58
N LEU A 73 18.44 -31.91 -4.46
CA LEU A 73 17.96 -30.73 -5.17
C LEU A 73 18.01 -30.95 -6.69
N VAL A 74 19.15 -31.41 -7.22
CA VAL A 74 19.28 -31.65 -8.66
C VAL A 74 18.39 -32.79 -9.13
N GLU A 75 18.21 -33.86 -8.34
CA GLU A 75 17.25 -34.92 -8.68
C GLU A 75 15.81 -34.40 -8.78
N VAL A 76 15.40 -33.48 -7.90
CA VAL A 76 14.06 -32.89 -7.96
C VAL A 76 13.91 -31.98 -9.18
N LEU A 77 14.95 -31.20 -9.50
CA LEU A 77 14.93 -30.24 -10.61
C LEU A 77 14.95 -30.93 -11.99
N SER A 78 15.85 -31.88 -12.19
CA SER A 78 16.02 -32.56 -13.49
C SER A 78 15.19 -33.82 -13.65
N GLY A 79 14.65 -34.38 -12.56
CA GLY A 79 14.01 -35.69 -12.55
C GLY A 79 14.98 -36.87 -12.66
N HIS A 80 16.30 -36.63 -12.74
CA HIS A 80 17.32 -37.66 -12.77
C HIS A 80 17.51 -38.32 -11.40
N LYS A 81 17.98 -39.58 -11.39
CA LYS A 81 18.28 -40.33 -10.16
C LYS A 81 19.73 -40.80 -10.14
N PHE A 82 20.51 -40.31 -9.18
CA PHE A 82 21.92 -40.64 -9.03
C PHE A 82 22.08 -41.99 -8.31
N ARG A 83 22.74 -42.95 -8.97
CA ARG A 83 22.90 -44.32 -8.44
C ARG A 83 24.11 -44.49 -7.50
N HIS A 84 25.18 -43.77 -7.77
CA HIS A 84 26.48 -43.95 -7.10
C HIS A 84 26.83 -42.74 -6.24
N ILE A 85 26.12 -42.59 -5.11
CA ILE A 85 26.32 -41.51 -4.13
C ILE A 85 26.70 -42.10 -2.78
N ASN A 86 27.73 -41.52 -2.16
CA ASN A 86 28.11 -41.82 -0.78
C ASN A 86 27.02 -41.33 0.16
N LYS A 87 26.20 -42.25 0.71
CA LYS A 87 25.05 -41.94 1.57
C LYS A 87 25.43 -41.42 2.98
N ARG A 88 26.68 -41.63 3.39
CA ARG A 88 27.22 -41.19 4.69
C ARG A 88 28.65 -40.66 4.48
N PRO A 89 28.81 -39.52 3.81
CA PRO A 89 30.12 -39.01 3.40
C PRO A 89 30.82 -38.34 4.60
N THR A 90 31.51 -39.13 5.41
CA THR A 90 32.25 -38.63 6.58
C THR A 90 33.61 -38.06 6.20
N PHE A 91 34.26 -38.66 5.19
CA PHE A 91 35.57 -38.22 4.72
C PHE A 91 35.44 -37.17 3.62
N ARG A 92 36.35 -36.20 3.61
CA ARG A 92 36.42 -35.16 2.58
C ARG A 92 36.38 -35.72 1.16
N THR A 93 37.10 -36.81 0.89
CA THR A 93 37.11 -37.50 -0.41
C THR A 93 35.71 -37.97 -0.82
N GLN A 94 34.93 -38.55 0.09
CA GLN A 94 33.56 -38.99 -0.20
C GLN A 94 32.62 -37.81 -0.51
N LYS A 95 32.79 -36.68 0.20
CA LYS A 95 32.05 -35.44 -0.07
C LYS A 95 32.39 -34.89 -1.46
N LEU A 96 33.68 -34.85 -1.80
CA LEU A 96 34.16 -34.42 -3.12
C LEU A 96 33.60 -35.30 -4.23
N GLU A 97 33.57 -36.62 -4.07
CA GLU A 97 32.98 -37.56 -5.03
C GLU A 97 31.48 -37.29 -5.26
N ASN A 98 30.71 -37.07 -4.19
CA ASN A 98 29.29 -36.75 -4.30
C ASN A 98 29.06 -35.49 -5.13
N VAL A 99 29.76 -34.40 -4.77
CA VAL A 99 29.63 -33.11 -5.46
C VAL A 99 30.11 -33.21 -6.91
N THR A 100 31.25 -33.88 -7.15
CA THR A 100 31.81 -34.06 -8.51
C THR A 100 30.83 -34.80 -9.42
N THR A 101 30.12 -35.79 -8.88
CA THR A 101 29.09 -36.53 -9.63
C THR A 101 27.97 -35.61 -10.10
N VAL A 102 27.52 -34.67 -9.26
CA VAL A 102 26.47 -33.71 -9.60
C VAL A 102 26.96 -32.66 -10.60
N LEU A 103 28.12 -32.05 -10.35
CA LEU A 103 28.67 -31.02 -11.25
C LEU A 103 28.88 -31.56 -12.66
N ARG A 104 29.43 -32.78 -12.79
CA ARG A 104 29.61 -33.45 -14.07
C ARG A 104 28.29 -33.70 -14.78
N TYR A 105 27.25 -34.12 -14.05
CA TYR A 105 25.92 -34.30 -14.64
C TYR A 105 25.36 -32.99 -15.20
N LEU A 106 25.47 -31.89 -14.44
CA LEU A 106 25.00 -30.58 -14.86
C LEU A 106 25.73 -30.09 -16.13
N GLU A 107 27.04 -30.31 -16.24
CA GLU A 107 27.81 -29.91 -17.43
C GLU A 107 27.60 -30.84 -18.62
N GLU A 108 27.75 -32.16 -18.43
CA GLU A 108 27.79 -33.13 -19.53
C GLU A 108 26.40 -33.52 -20.03
N THR A 109 25.40 -33.57 -19.13
CA THR A 109 24.06 -34.07 -19.48
C THR A 109 23.06 -32.93 -19.67
N GLU A 110 23.02 -31.98 -18.75
CA GLU A 110 22.09 -30.84 -18.83
C GLU A 110 22.64 -29.66 -19.66
N GLY A 111 23.95 -29.68 -19.97
CA GLY A 111 24.59 -28.67 -20.82
C GLY A 111 24.75 -27.30 -20.14
N LEU A 112 24.78 -27.23 -18.81
CA LEU A 112 24.98 -25.98 -18.08
C LEU A 112 26.45 -25.55 -18.18
N ARG A 113 26.66 -24.26 -18.43
CA ARG A 113 28.00 -23.65 -18.40
C ARG A 113 28.34 -23.23 -16.97
N LEU A 114 28.99 -24.10 -16.22
CA LEU A 114 29.47 -23.80 -14.88
C LEU A 114 30.79 -22.99 -14.99
N ILE A 115 30.83 -21.81 -14.38
CA ILE A 115 31.98 -20.90 -14.49
C ILE A 115 32.78 -20.96 -13.20
N SER A 116 34.01 -21.47 -13.28
CA SER A 116 35.01 -21.43 -12.22
C SER A 116 34.57 -22.08 -10.90
N ILE A 117 33.78 -23.15 -10.97
CA ILE A 117 33.39 -23.94 -9.80
C ILE A 117 33.83 -25.39 -9.96
N ASP A 118 34.35 -25.95 -8.88
CA ASP A 118 34.67 -27.37 -8.76
C ASP A 118 34.15 -27.90 -7.42
N SER A 119 34.33 -29.20 -7.18
CA SER A 119 33.81 -29.84 -5.97
C SER A 119 34.42 -29.33 -4.68
N SER A 120 35.67 -28.84 -4.69
CA SER A 120 36.33 -28.32 -3.49
C SER A 120 35.65 -27.06 -2.99
N HIS A 121 35.22 -26.17 -3.89
CA HIS A 121 34.54 -24.94 -3.52
C HIS A 121 33.24 -25.14 -2.74
N ILE A 122 32.53 -26.25 -2.98
CA ILE A 122 31.29 -26.57 -2.25
C ILE A 122 31.62 -27.28 -0.94
N VAL A 123 32.55 -28.24 -0.96
CA VAL A 123 32.97 -28.97 0.24
C VAL A 123 33.67 -28.07 1.26
N ASP A 124 34.38 -27.04 0.78
CA ASP A 124 35.06 -26.02 1.59
C ASP A 124 34.20 -24.79 1.88
N CYS A 125 32.90 -24.84 1.60
CA CYS A 125 31.94 -23.80 1.96
C CYS A 125 32.25 -22.42 1.36
N ASN A 126 32.72 -22.35 0.11
CA ASN A 126 32.92 -21.07 -0.59
C ASN A 126 31.57 -20.47 -1.01
N LEU A 127 30.98 -19.67 -0.13
CA LEU A 127 29.64 -19.09 -0.31
C LEU A 127 29.46 -18.40 -1.67
N LYS A 128 30.45 -17.63 -2.14
CA LYS A 128 30.36 -16.89 -3.41
C LYS A 128 30.13 -17.83 -4.60
N LEU A 129 30.86 -18.94 -4.65
CA LEU A 129 30.74 -19.92 -5.73
C LEU A 129 29.50 -20.81 -5.56
N ILE A 130 29.12 -21.11 -4.31
CA ILE A 130 27.85 -21.78 -4.02
C ILE A 130 26.65 -20.96 -4.52
N LEU A 131 26.60 -19.66 -4.22
CA LEU A 131 25.58 -18.76 -4.74
C LEU A 131 25.61 -18.71 -6.28
N GLY A 132 26.80 -18.70 -6.88
CA GLY A 132 26.97 -18.80 -8.33
C GLY A 132 26.37 -20.06 -8.94
N LEU A 133 26.54 -21.22 -8.30
CA LEU A 133 25.93 -22.48 -8.72
C LEU A 133 24.42 -22.45 -8.59
N ILE A 134 23.89 -22.05 -7.42
CA ILE A 134 22.44 -22.02 -7.20
C ILE A 134 21.77 -21.04 -8.18
N TRP A 135 22.39 -19.89 -8.45
CA TRP A 135 21.92 -19.00 -9.51
C TRP A 135 21.89 -19.67 -10.88
N THR A 136 22.93 -20.44 -11.22
CA THR A 136 22.98 -21.18 -12.50
C THR A 136 21.81 -22.18 -12.60
N LEU A 137 21.45 -22.84 -11.51
CA LEU A 137 20.28 -23.71 -11.44
C LEU A 137 18.96 -22.94 -11.57
N ILE A 138 18.78 -21.84 -10.83
CA ILE A 138 17.59 -20.97 -10.92
C ILE A 138 17.40 -20.48 -12.36
N LEU A 139 18.46 -19.93 -12.95
CA LEU A 139 18.44 -19.39 -14.30
C LEU A 139 18.05 -20.46 -15.32
N HIS A 140 18.52 -21.69 -15.15
CA HIS A 140 18.20 -22.80 -16.05
C HIS A 140 16.77 -23.30 -15.83
N TYR A 141 16.44 -23.78 -14.63
CA TYR A 141 15.20 -24.51 -14.36
C TYR A 141 13.98 -23.62 -14.07
N SER A 142 14.17 -22.40 -13.54
CA SER A 142 13.05 -21.51 -13.19
C SER A 142 12.79 -20.42 -14.23
N ILE A 143 13.80 -20.06 -15.03
CA ILE A 143 13.68 -18.95 -16.00
C ILE A 143 13.81 -19.44 -17.44
N SER A 144 14.90 -20.13 -17.78
CA SER A 144 15.21 -20.46 -19.17
C SER A 144 14.27 -21.52 -19.73
N VAL A 145 14.18 -22.69 -19.06
CA VAL A 145 13.39 -23.82 -19.56
C VAL A 145 11.88 -23.50 -19.63
N PRO A 146 11.24 -22.95 -18.58
CA PRO A 146 9.79 -22.69 -18.62
C PRO A 146 9.41 -21.66 -19.69
N LEU A 147 10.15 -20.55 -19.80
CA LEU A 147 9.80 -19.48 -20.76
C LEU A 147 10.03 -19.89 -22.22
N ILE A 148 10.95 -20.82 -22.49
CA ILE A 148 11.15 -21.35 -23.85
C ILE A 148 9.97 -22.27 -24.24
N ALA A 149 9.46 -23.08 -23.30
CA ALA A 149 8.33 -23.97 -23.57
C ALA A 149 7.05 -23.22 -23.98
N ASP A 150 6.86 -22.00 -23.47
CA ASP A 150 5.74 -21.13 -23.87
C ASP A 150 5.92 -20.56 -25.30
N GLU A 151 7.16 -20.29 -25.74
CA GLU A 151 7.49 -19.75 -27.06
C GLU A 151 7.35 -20.79 -28.19
N GLU A 152 7.54 -22.10 -27.94
CA GLU A 152 7.34 -23.14 -28.96
C GLU A 152 5.89 -23.24 -29.46
N ASN A 153 4.93 -22.62 -28.75
CA ASN A 153 3.54 -22.48 -29.18
C ASN A 153 3.28 -21.22 -30.05
N VAL A 154 4.26 -20.34 -30.22
CA VAL A 154 4.15 -19.09 -31.00
C VAL A 154 5.03 -19.20 -32.25
N LEU A 155 4.45 -19.75 -33.32
CA LEU A 155 5.12 -19.80 -34.62
C LEU A 155 5.34 -18.38 -35.19
N GLN A 156 6.57 -18.15 -35.63
CA GLN A 156 7.02 -17.23 -36.67
C GLN A 156 6.77 -15.73 -36.43
N ASP A 157 7.69 -15.06 -35.73
CA ASP A 157 8.36 -13.88 -36.29
C ASP A 157 9.66 -13.55 -35.54
N ASP A 158 10.65 -13.07 -36.29
CA ASP A 158 11.96 -12.54 -35.85
C ASP A 158 13.00 -13.50 -35.23
N ARG A 159 13.64 -14.31 -36.09
CA ARG A 159 14.85 -15.10 -35.77
C ARG A 159 16.15 -14.29 -35.66
N ASN A 160 16.12 -13.01 -35.28
CA ASN A 160 17.34 -12.18 -35.29
C ASN A 160 17.76 -11.54 -33.97
N GLN A 161 17.09 -11.85 -32.85
CA GLN A 161 17.63 -11.57 -31.51
C GLN A 161 17.16 -12.65 -30.52
N THR A 162 17.96 -13.69 -30.28
CA THR A 162 17.77 -14.55 -29.10
C THR A 162 17.98 -13.72 -27.84
N GLN A 163 16.90 -13.23 -27.26
CA GLN A 163 16.91 -12.52 -25.98
C GLN A 163 17.39 -13.47 -24.87
N GLY A 164 18.32 -13.00 -24.02
CA GLY A 164 18.77 -13.77 -22.86
C GLY A 164 17.62 -13.99 -21.84
N PRO A 165 17.74 -14.96 -20.91
CA PRO A 165 16.65 -15.30 -19.98
C PRO A 165 16.12 -14.12 -19.15
N LYS A 166 17.01 -13.23 -18.69
CA LYS A 166 16.65 -11.96 -18.04
C LYS A 166 15.74 -11.11 -18.91
N GLN A 167 16.11 -10.94 -20.18
CA GLN A 167 15.38 -10.09 -21.09
C GLN A 167 14.02 -10.69 -21.44
N ARG A 168 13.92 -12.03 -21.55
CA ARG A 168 12.63 -12.71 -21.70
C ARG A 168 11.70 -12.47 -20.51
N LEU A 169 12.19 -12.65 -19.29
CA LEU A 169 11.39 -12.38 -18.08
C LEU A 169 10.96 -10.91 -18.03
N LEU A 170 11.86 -9.98 -18.36
CA LEU A 170 11.55 -8.55 -18.40
C LEU A 170 10.48 -8.23 -19.45
N SER A 171 10.58 -8.83 -20.64
CA SER A 171 9.58 -8.71 -21.71
C SER A 171 8.22 -9.24 -21.26
N TRP A 172 8.18 -10.40 -20.60
CA TRP A 172 6.95 -10.97 -20.05
C TRP A 172 6.30 -10.04 -19.01
N VAL A 173 7.09 -9.51 -18.06
CA VAL A 173 6.58 -8.55 -17.06
C VAL A 173 6.03 -7.28 -17.72
N LYS A 174 6.77 -6.70 -18.68
CA LYS A 174 6.32 -5.51 -19.43
C LYS A 174 5.02 -5.74 -20.19
N GLN A 175 4.85 -6.92 -20.78
CA GLN A 175 3.61 -7.31 -21.46
C GLN A 175 2.44 -7.42 -20.47
N LYS A 176 2.68 -7.95 -19.27
CA LYS A 176 1.68 -8.02 -18.19
C LYS A 176 1.35 -6.65 -17.59
N LEU A 177 2.32 -5.75 -17.54
CA LEU A 177 2.21 -4.42 -16.92
C LEU A 177 2.47 -3.28 -17.92
N PRO A 178 1.61 -3.09 -18.93
CA PRO A 178 1.86 -2.13 -20.01
C PRO A 178 1.89 -0.66 -19.54
N ILE A 179 1.29 -0.36 -18.39
CA ILE A 179 1.20 0.99 -17.82
C ILE A 179 2.28 1.31 -16.79
N ILE A 180 3.06 0.32 -16.34
CA ILE A 180 4.14 0.51 -15.37
C ILE A 180 5.49 0.39 -16.10
N PRO A 181 6.36 1.41 -16.02
CA PRO A 181 7.63 1.39 -16.72
C PRO A 181 8.68 0.53 -16.01
N ILE A 182 8.56 -0.80 -16.08
CA ILE A 182 9.56 -1.74 -15.54
C ILE A 182 10.79 -1.79 -16.46
N ARG A 183 11.98 -1.53 -15.91
CA ARG A 183 13.28 -1.44 -16.59
C ARG A 183 14.30 -2.39 -15.98
N ASN A 184 14.19 -2.69 -14.69
CA ASN A 184 15.12 -3.52 -13.94
C ASN A 184 14.39 -4.50 -12.99
N PHE A 185 15.14 -5.42 -12.38
CA PHE A 185 14.69 -6.27 -11.28
C PHE A 185 15.35 -5.85 -9.97
N THR A 186 15.44 -4.54 -9.73
CA THR A 186 15.92 -3.99 -8.46
C THR A 186 14.97 -2.88 -8.01
N THR A 187 15.29 -1.62 -8.31
CA THR A 187 14.64 -0.46 -7.72
C THR A 187 13.21 -0.20 -8.21
N ASP A 188 12.83 -0.68 -9.40
CA ASP A 188 11.48 -0.48 -9.93
C ASP A 188 10.39 -1.21 -9.12
N TRP A 189 10.80 -2.08 -8.19
CA TRP A 189 9.92 -2.88 -7.34
C TRP A 189 9.86 -2.36 -5.90
N ASN A 190 10.74 -1.43 -5.52
CA ASN A 190 10.95 -1.07 -4.12
C ASN A 190 9.78 -0.31 -3.49
N ASP A 191 8.90 0.32 -4.28
CA ASP A 191 7.69 1.00 -3.75
C ASP A 191 6.52 0.04 -3.46
N GLY A 192 6.68 -1.25 -3.81
CA GLY A 192 5.67 -2.30 -3.67
C GLY A 192 4.46 -2.17 -4.61
N ILE A 193 4.39 -1.14 -5.47
CA ILE A 193 3.28 -0.93 -6.40
C ILE A 193 3.39 -1.89 -7.58
N ALA A 194 4.59 -2.06 -8.14
CA ALA A 194 4.82 -2.96 -9.27
C ALA A 194 4.41 -4.40 -8.96
N ILE A 195 4.71 -4.90 -7.74
CA ILE A 195 4.30 -6.25 -7.33
C ILE A 195 2.79 -6.35 -7.10
N GLY A 196 2.15 -5.33 -6.52
CA GLY A 196 0.68 -5.27 -6.41
C GLY A 196 0.00 -5.31 -7.77
N ALA A 197 0.51 -4.54 -8.72
CA ALA A 197 0.04 -4.54 -10.08
C ALA A 197 0.24 -5.89 -10.77
N LEU A 198 1.38 -6.55 -10.55
CA LEU A 198 1.66 -7.88 -11.13
C LEU A 198 0.69 -8.94 -10.60
N VAL A 199 0.44 -8.94 -9.29
CA VAL A 199 -0.51 -9.85 -8.64
C VAL A 199 -1.92 -9.65 -9.18
N ASP A 200 -2.38 -8.40 -9.29
CA ASP A 200 -3.69 -8.07 -9.87
C ASP A 200 -3.77 -8.38 -11.37
N ALA A 201 -2.68 -8.21 -12.12
CA ALA A 201 -2.61 -8.58 -13.53
C ALA A 201 -2.67 -10.11 -13.74
N CYS A 202 -2.15 -10.89 -12.80
CA CYS A 202 -2.29 -12.35 -12.80
C CYS A 202 -3.68 -12.82 -12.39
N ALA A 203 -4.30 -12.18 -11.39
CA ALA A 203 -5.69 -12.43 -11.00
C ALA A 203 -6.39 -11.13 -10.58
N PRO A 204 -7.17 -10.52 -11.49
CA PRO A 204 -7.85 -9.26 -11.23
C PRO A 204 -8.79 -9.36 -10.03
N GLY A 205 -8.58 -8.47 -9.06
CA GLY A 205 -9.34 -8.41 -7.81
C GLY A 205 -8.57 -8.89 -6.58
N LEU A 206 -7.36 -9.43 -6.73
CA LEU A 206 -6.49 -9.66 -5.56
C LEU A 206 -5.94 -8.35 -5.01
N CYS A 207 -5.48 -7.43 -5.87
CA CYS A 207 -4.95 -6.12 -5.47
C CYS A 207 -5.57 -4.98 -6.28
N PRO A 208 -6.90 -4.85 -6.40
CA PRO A 208 -7.55 -3.98 -7.38
C PRO A 208 -7.31 -2.48 -7.18
N ASP A 209 -6.90 -2.09 -5.97
CA ASP A 209 -6.62 -0.74 -5.53
C ASP A 209 -5.14 -0.36 -5.64
N TRP A 210 -4.28 -1.24 -6.19
CA TRP A 210 -2.86 -0.98 -6.42
C TRP A 210 -2.55 0.38 -7.09
N PRO A 211 -3.35 0.93 -8.03
CA PRO A 211 -3.03 2.22 -8.65
C PRO A 211 -3.08 3.42 -7.69
N HIS A 212 -3.71 3.25 -6.53
CA HIS A 212 -3.90 4.29 -5.52
C HIS A 212 -3.09 4.01 -4.25
N TRP A 213 -2.19 3.02 -4.29
CA TRP A 213 -1.31 2.74 -3.16
C TRP A 213 -0.30 3.87 -2.96
N ASP A 214 0.02 4.12 -1.70
CA ASP A 214 0.96 5.16 -1.32
C ASP A 214 2.40 4.63 -1.47
N GLN A 215 3.19 5.30 -2.33
CA GLN A 215 4.60 4.98 -2.57
C GLN A 215 5.47 5.15 -1.31
N GLN A 216 5.01 5.94 -0.33
CA GLN A 216 5.71 6.13 0.94
C GLN A 216 5.48 4.96 1.93
N ASN A 217 4.61 4.02 1.59
CA ASN A 217 4.32 2.83 2.39
C ASN A 217 4.72 1.52 1.68
N PRO A 218 6.00 1.38 1.25
CA PRO A 218 6.45 0.26 0.42
C PRO A 218 6.28 -1.10 1.09
N LEU A 219 6.57 -1.19 2.40
CA LEU A 219 6.45 -2.44 3.15
C LEU A 219 5.01 -2.94 3.20
N ARG A 220 4.05 -2.03 3.42
CA ARG A 220 2.62 -2.38 3.39
C ARG A 220 2.24 -2.92 2.01
N ASN A 221 2.63 -2.20 0.95
CA ASN A 221 2.28 -2.53 -0.42
C ASN A 221 2.83 -3.91 -0.82
N ALA A 222 4.13 -4.14 -0.58
CA ALA A 222 4.78 -5.41 -0.84
C ALA A 222 4.16 -6.55 -0.02
N THR A 223 3.92 -6.32 1.28
CA THR A 223 3.31 -7.34 2.16
C THR A 223 1.91 -7.73 1.68
N GLU A 224 1.06 -6.75 1.35
CA GLU A 224 -0.30 -7.01 0.87
C GLU A 224 -0.27 -7.83 -0.44
N ALA A 225 0.55 -7.42 -1.41
CA ALA A 225 0.67 -8.09 -2.69
C ALA A 225 1.24 -9.51 -2.57
N MET A 226 2.36 -9.67 -1.86
CA MET A 226 3.07 -10.94 -1.76
C MET A 226 2.32 -11.96 -0.91
N THR A 227 1.58 -11.50 0.11
CA THR A 227 0.67 -12.38 0.87
C THR A 227 -0.48 -12.87 -0.02
N ALA A 228 -1.08 -11.99 -0.83
CA ALA A 228 -2.12 -12.41 -1.77
C ALA A 228 -1.59 -13.38 -2.84
N ALA A 229 -0.35 -13.18 -3.30
CA ALA A 229 0.32 -14.09 -4.24
C ALA A 229 0.54 -15.49 -3.64
N ASP A 230 0.98 -15.57 -2.38
CA ASP A 230 1.18 -16.84 -1.68
C ASP A 230 -0.15 -17.56 -1.43
N ASP A 231 -1.08 -16.84 -0.81
CA ASP A 231 -2.38 -17.36 -0.41
C ASP A 231 -3.22 -17.81 -1.61
N TRP A 232 -3.20 -17.08 -2.73
CA TRP A 232 -4.17 -17.28 -3.81
C TRP A 232 -3.57 -17.62 -5.17
N LEU A 233 -2.28 -17.36 -5.41
CA LEU A 233 -1.60 -17.71 -6.66
C LEU A 233 -0.61 -18.87 -6.51
N SER A 234 -0.44 -19.40 -5.30
CA SER A 234 0.56 -20.44 -4.96
C SER A 234 1.99 -19.98 -5.24
N ILE A 235 2.28 -18.71 -5.01
CA ILE A 235 3.60 -18.10 -5.22
C ILE A 235 4.27 -17.91 -3.85
N PRO A 236 5.13 -18.84 -3.41
CA PRO A 236 5.78 -18.73 -2.11
C PRO A 236 6.75 -17.54 -2.07
N GLN A 237 6.83 -16.90 -0.91
CA GLN A 237 7.68 -15.73 -0.65
C GLN A 237 9.18 -16.12 -0.54
N LEU A 238 9.80 -16.39 -1.69
CA LEU A 238 11.24 -16.71 -1.77
C LEU A 238 12.10 -15.53 -1.32
N ILE A 239 11.71 -14.32 -1.69
CA ILE A 239 12.17 -13.07 -1.11
C ILE A 239 11.09 -12.58 -0.14
N ARG A 240 11.46 -11.94 0.97
CA ARG A 240 10.50 -11.33 1.89
C ARG A 240 10.11 -9.91 1.45
N PRO A 241 8.95 -9.38 1.90
CA PRO A 241 8.56 -8.00 1.61
C PRO A 241 9.62 -6.97 2.00
N GLU A 242 10.26 -7.13 3.16
CA GLU A 242 11.32 -6.23 3.63
C GLU A 242 12.58 -6.30 2.76
N GLU A 243 12.90 -7.49 2.24
CA GLU A 243 14.05 -7.74 1.37
C GLU A 243 13.79 -7.20 -0.05
N MET A 244 12.54 -7.28 -0.56
CA MET A 244 12.13 -6.78 -1.88
C MET A 244 12.18 -5.25 -1.98
N ILE A 245 11.78 -4.56 -0.90
CA ILE A 245 11.71 -3.09 -0.88
C ILE A 245 13.06 -2.43 -0.59
N ASP A 246 14.06 -3.22 -0.25
CA ASP A 246 15.39 -2.71 0.08
C ASP A 246 16.06 -2.13 -1.18
N PRO A 247 16.61 -0.90 -1.13
CA PRO A 247 17.31 -0.29 -2.25
C PRO A 247 18.53 -1.10 -2.74
N ASN A 248 19.11 -1.92 -1.87
CA ASN A 248 20.28 -2.75 -2.14
C ASN A 248 19.91 -4.19 -2.53
N VAL A 249 18.62 -4.48 -2.79
CA VAL A 249 18.20 -5.79 -3.28
C VAL A 249 18.91 -6.11 -4.60
N ASP A 250 19.46 -7.32 -4.69
CA ASP A 250 20.16 -7.75 -5.89
C ASP A 250 19.19 -8.30 -6.94
N GLU A 251 19.59 -8.16 -8.20
CA GLU A 251 18.77 -8.52 -9.34
C GLU A 251 18.39 -10.02 -9.36
N LYS A 252 19.30 -10.89 -8.89
CA LYS A 252 19.08 -12.33 -8.95
C LYS A 252 18.03 -12.77 -7.95
N SER A 253 18.02 -12.21 -6.74
CA SER A 253 16.98 -12.47 -5.75
C SER A 253 15.60 -12.07 -6.25
N MET A 254 15.48 -10.86 -6.81
CA MET A 254 14.22 -10.37 -7.37
C MET A 254 13.76 -11.25 -8.54
N MET A 255 14.64 -11.56 -9.50
CA MET A 255 14.34 -12.44 -10.63
C MET A 255 13.89 -13.84 -10.17
N THR A 256 14.52 -14.37 -9.11
CA THR A 256 14.15 -15.68 -8.55
C THR A 256 12.69 -15.68 -8.11
N TYR A 257 12.25 -14.65 -7.38
CA TYR A 257 10.86 -14.54 -6.95
C TYR A 257 9.89 -14.25 -8.11
N ILE A 258 10.21 -13.28 -8.97
CA ILE A 258 9.33 -12.86 -10.08
C ILE A 258 9.17 -13.97 -11.13
N SER A 259 10.18 -14.82 -11.32
CA SER A 259 10.12 -15.95 -12.26
C SER A 259 9.04 -17.00 -11.95
N GLN A 260 8.42 -16.94 -10.77
CA GLN A 260 7.31 -17.83 -10.40
C GLN A 260 5.98 -17.41 -11.05
N PHE A 261 5.80 -16.13 -11.36
CA PHE A 261 4.53 -15.56 -11.83
C PHE A 261 4.04 -16.05 -13.21
N PRO A 262 4.90 -16.37 -14.20
CA PRO A 262 4.46 -16.98 -15.47
C PRO A 262 3.59 -18.23 -15.28
N ASN A 263 3.85 -19.01 -14.23
CA ASN A 263 3.13 -20.24 -13.91
C ASN A 263 2.13 -20.08 -12.74
N ALA A 264 1.77 -18.85 -12.39
CA ALA A 264 0.84 -18.56 -11.31
C ALA A 264 -0.51 -19.27 -11.52
N CYS A 265 -1.06 -19.87 -10.46
CA CYS A 265 -2.33 -20.59 -10.53
C CYS A 265 -3.30 -20.06 -9.47
N LEU A 266 -4.42 -19.49 -9.92
CA LEU A 266 -5.46 -18.97 -9.04
C LEU A 266 -6.18 -20.12 -8.33
N LYS A 267 -6.11 -20.14 -6.99
CA LYS A 267 -6.83 -21.10 -6.15
C LYS A 267 -8.34 -20.83 -6.17
N GLU A 268 -9.12 -21.91 -6.09
CA GLU A 268 -10.58 -21.83 -6.00
C GLU A 268 -11.02 -21.09 -4.73
N GLY A 269 -12.05 -20.25 -4.84
CA GLY A 269 -12.58 -19.47 -3.71
C GLY A 269 -11.79 -18.20 -3.36
N ALA A 270 -10.85 -17.78 -4.22
CA ALA A 270 -10.10 -16.54 -3.99
C ALA A 270 -11.04 -15.32 -3.80
N PRO A 271 -10.77 -14.45 -2.80
CA PRO A 271 -11.62 -13.32 -2.46
C PRO A 271 -11.37 -12.15 -3.43
N LEU A 272 -11.76 -12.34 -4.69
CA LEU A 272 -11.58 -11.33 -5.73
C LEU A 272 -12.48 -10.11 -5.45
N ARG A 273 -11.84 -8.99 -5.13
CA ARG A 273 -12.50 -7.71 -4.86
C ARG A 273 -12.77 -6.98 -6.17
N ALA A 274 -13.92 -6.33 -6.27
CA ALA A 274 -14.21 -5.47 -7.43
C ALA A 274 -13.25 -4.28 -7.50
N LYS A 275 -12.87 -3.89 -8.72
CA LYS A 275 -12.07 -2.69 -8.98
C LYS A 275 -12.78 -1.43 -8.46
N LEU A 276 -12.00 -0.50 -7.90
CA LEU A 276 -12.51 0.81 -7.47
C LEU A 276 -13.26 1.49 -8.63
N ASN A 277 -14.54 1.79 -8.42
CA ASN A 277 -15.39 2.46 -9.39
C ASN A 277 -16.30 3.49 -8.67
N PRO A 278 -15.88 4.76 -8.62
CA PRO A 278 -16.65 5.84 -8.00
C PRO A 278 -18.04 6.01 -8.58
N SER A 279 -18.24 5.68 -9.87
CA SER A 279 -19.55 5.73 -10.54
C SER A 279 -20.57 4.73 -10.01
N LYS A 280 -20.14 3.78 -9.18
CA LYS A 280 -21.01 2.82 -8.49
C LYS A 280 -21.38 3.26 -7.07
N VAL A 281 -20.80 4.35 -6.57
CA VAL A 281 -21.19 4.95 -5.29
C VAL A 281 -22.49 5.71 -5.45
N ARG A 282 -23.40 5.54 -4.49
CA ARG A 282 -24.68 6.25 -4.48
C ARG A 282 -24.82 7.05 -3.19
N ALA A 283 -25.11 8.34 -3.31
CA ALA A 283 -25.44 9.19 -2.19
C ALA A 283 -26.90 9.64 -2.25
N TYR A 284 -27.60 9.59 -1.13
CA TYR A 284 -29.03 9.91 -1.04
C TYR A 284 -29.44 10.30 0.39
N GLY A 285 -30.63 10.88 0.53
CA GLY A 285 -31.22 11.24 1.81
C GLY A 285 -31.50 12.74 1.92
N PRO A 286 -32.28 13.14 2.96
CA PRO A 286 -32.85 14.48 3.08
C PRO A 286 -31.77 15.58 3.10
N GLY A 287 -30.60 15.30 3.66
CA GLY A 287 -29.46 16.22 3.70
C GLY A 287 -28.87 16.58 2.34
N LEU A 288 -29.23 15.88 1.26
CA LEU A 288 -28.81 16.21 -0.12
C LEU A 288 -29.95 16.86 -0.94
N GLU A 289 -31.13 17.04 -0.34
CA GLU A 289 -32.32 17.55 -1.04
C GLU A 289 -32.52 19.05 -0.81
N SER A 290 -32.70 19.80 -1.90
CA SER A 290 -32.75 21.28 -1.87
C SER A 290 -33.92 21.90 -1.13
N ASN A 291 -34.96 21.15 -0.77
CA ASN A 291 -36.19 21.72 -0.20
C ASN A 291 -36.49 21.27 1.23
N GLU A 292 -35.68 20.37 1.79
CA GLU A 292 -35.96 19.75 3.09
C GLU A 292 -35.13 20.34 4.24
N ASN A 293 -34.03 21.02 3.92
CA ASN A 293 -33.04 21.46 4.91
C ASN A 293 -33.33 22.85 5.48
N ARG A 294 -33.11 23.00 6.80
CA ARG A 294 -33.36 24.23 7.57
C ARG A 294 -32.19 24.52 8.50
N ILE A 295 -31.98 25.80 8.80
CA ILE A 295 -30.98 26.24 9.78
C ILE A 295 -31.20 25.53 11.13
N GLY A 296 -30.12 25.03 11.74
CA GLY A 296 -30.09 24.40 13.06
C GLY A 296 -30.75 23.03 13.12
N THR A 297 -31.14 22.46 11.97
CA THR A 297 -31.69 21.09 11.89
C THR A 297 -30.64 20.16 11.30
N PRO A 298 -30.32 19.02 11.94
CA PRO A 298 -29.37 18.05 11.39
C PRO A 298 -29.81 17.54 10.00
N ALA A 299 -28.99 17.80 8.99
CA ALA A 299 -29.16 17.38 7.61
C ALA A 299 -28.46 16.03 7.40
N LYS A 300 -29.24 14.94 7.41
CA LYS A 300 -28.73 13.57 7.32
C LYS A 300 -28.75 13.03 5.90
N PHE A 301 -27.69 12.36 5.48
CA PHE A 301 -27.65 11.62 4.23
C PHE A 301 -26.78 10.36 4.36
N TYR A 302 -26.83 9.52 3.33
CA TYR A 302 -26.19 8.21 3.30
C TYR A 302 -25.34 8.07 2.04
N VAL A 303 -24.23 7.35 2.14
CA VAL A 303 -23.36 7.02 1.01
C VAL A 303 -23.12 5.50 0.98
N GLU A 304 -23.63 4.82 -0.05
CA GLU A 304 -23.49 3.38 -0.26
C GLU A 304 -22.30 3.06 -1.16
N THR A 305 -21.43 2.14 -0.74
CA THR A 305 -20.19 1.79 -1.47
C THR A 305 -20.04 0.31 -1.83
N ALA A 306 -21.02 -0.56 -1.52
CA ALA A 306 -20.97 -2.02 -1.71
C ALA A 306 -20.45 -2.49 -3.09
N HIS A 307 -20.72 -1.75 -4.17
CA HIS A 307 -20.36 -2.12 -5.54
C HIS A 307 -19.25 -1.26 -6.14
N ALA A 308 -18.67 -0.36 -5.34
CA ALA A 308 -17.67 0.60 -5.79
C ALA A 308 -16.23 0.12 -5.56
N GLY A 309 -16.02 -1.07 -4.98
CA GLY A 309 -14.69 -1.50 -4.53
C GLY A 309 -14.21 -0.69 -3.32
N ARG A 310 -13.02 -0.99 -2.81
CA ARG A 310 -12.45 -0.30 -1.65
C ARG A 310 -11.91 1.08 -2.06
N GLY A 311 -12.31 2.12 -1.34
CA GLY A 311 -11.85 3.49 -1.55
C GLY A 311 -12.07 4.35 -0.30
N GLN A 312 -11.34 5.46 -0.20
CA GLN A 312 -11.52 6.42 0.89
C GLN A 312 -12.69 7.36 0.58
N LEU A 313 -13.63 7.52 1.51
CA LEU A 313 -14.71 8.50 1.41
C LEU A 313 -14.25 9.86 1.93
N GLU A 314 -14.40 10.90 1.12
CA GLU A 314 -14.14 12.28 1.49
C GLU A 314 -15.40 13.13 1.26
N ILE A 315 -15.81 13.89 2.27
CA ILE A 315 -16.99 14.75 2.21
C ILE A 315 -16.58 16.18 2.57
N LEU A 316 -16.93 17.12 1.70
CA LEU A 316 -16.69 18.54 1.89
C LEU A 316 -18.01 19.30 1.78
N VAL A 317 -18.46 19.87 2.91
CA VAL A 317 -19.64 20.74 2.98
C VAL A 317 -19.17 22.18 2.90
N ILE A 318 -19.67 22.94 1.93
CA ILE A 318 -19.36 24.36 1.73
C ILE A 318 -20.66 25.14 1.83
N ASN A 319 -20.74 26.10 2.75
CA ASN A 319 -21.93 26.93 2.90
C ASN A 319 -22.03 28.05 1.85
N CYS A 320 -23.11 28.83 1.90
CA CYS A 320 -23.40 29.92 0.96
C CYS A 320 -22.35 31.03 0.92
N ARG A 321 -21.45 31.11 1.93
CA ARG A 321 -20.33 32.06 1.97
C ARG A 321 -19.01 31.47 1.47
N GLY A 322 -19.01 30.22 1.00
CA GLY A 322 -17.80 29.53 0.59
C GLY A 322 -16.97 28.96 1.76
N VAL A 323 -17.51 28.96 2.98
CA VAL A 323 -16.81 28.46 4.17
C VAL A 323 -17.10 26.97 4.35
N ARG A 324 -16.05 26.21 4.72
CA ARG A 324 -16.15 24.78 5.00
C ARG A 324 -16.86 24.54 6.33
N GLU A 325 -17.83 23.64 6.34
CA GLU A 325 -18.54 23.20 7.54
C GLU A 325 -18.19 21.74 7.88
N THR A 326 -18.35 21.41 9.16
CA THR A 326 -18.11 20.06 9.68
C THR A 326 -19.22 19.11 9.25
N CYS A 327 -18.85 17.90 8.84
CA CYS A 327 -19.76 16.79 8.57
C CYS A 327 -19.29 15.60 9.41
N GLU A 328 -20.18 15.08 10.25
CA GLU A 328 -19.94 13.85 10.99
C GLU A 328 -20.17 12.66 10.07
N VAL A 329 -19.23 11.72 10.03
CA VAL A 329 -19.27 10.55 9.16
C VAL A 329 -19.07 9.31 10.01
N ILE A 330 -20.05 8.43 10.01
CA ILE A 330 -20.04 7.16 10.75
C ILE A 330 -20.18 6.03 9.73
N PHE A 331 -19.25 5.07 9.75
CA PHE A 331 -19.34 3.88 8.91
C PHE A 331 -20.25 2.84 9.58
N ASP A 332 -21.31 2.43 8.88
CA ASP A 332 -22.22 1.37 9.30
C ASP A 332 -21.91 0.09 8.52
N ASN A 333 -21.36 -0.90 9.24
CA ASN A 333 -20.95 -2.18 8.67
C ASN A 333 -22.08 -3.23 8.65
N GLU A 334 -23.27 -2.91 9.18
CA GLU A 334 -24.40 -3.84 9.21
C GLU A 334 -25.22 -3.84 7.91
N THR A 335 -25.20 -2.72 7.17
CA THR A 335 -25.96 -2.57 5.92
C THR A 335 -25.07 -2.14 4.75
N ASN A 336 -24.77 -3.07 3.83
CA ASN A 336 -24.26 -2.80 2.47
C ASN A 336 -23.08 -1.82 2.35
N GLN A 337 -22.15 -1.78 3.32
CA GLN A 337 -21.04 -0.81 3.36
C GLN A 337 -21.56 0.63 3.17
N THR A 338 -22.33 1.12 4.13
CA THR A 338 -22.98 2.43 4.05
C THR A 338 -22.39 3.39 5.07
N TYR A 339 -22.16 4.64 4.68
CA TYR A 339 -21.77 5.72 5.60
C TYR A 339 -23.00 6.55 5.95
N SER A 340 -23.21 6.82 7.23
CA SER A 340 -24.18 7.81 7.71
C SER A 340 -23.47 9.14 7.91
N CYS A 341 -23.98 10.18 7.26
CA CYS A 341 -23.36 11.50 7.21
C CYS A 341 -24.33 12.56 7.72
N VAL A 342 -23.86 13.46 8.59
CA VAL A 342 -24.69 14.50 9.19
C VAL A 342 -23.93 15.83 9.22
N TYR A 343 -24.55 16.89 8.71
CA TYR A 343 -24.09 18.26 8.92
C TYR A 343 -25.23 19.12 9.48
N GLU A 344 -24.90 20.23 10.13
CA GLU A 344 -25.89 21.13 10.73
C GLU A 344 -25.76 22.53 10.11
N PRO A 345 -26.64 22.90 9.16
CA PRO A 345 -26.58 24.19 8.50
C PRO A 345 -26.76 25.35 9.48
N ARG A 346 -25.88 26.35 9.41
CA ARG A 346 -25.95 27.55 10.27
C ARG A 346 -26.41 28.82 9.54
N LEU A 347 -26.42 28.80 8.21
CA LEU A 347 -26.76 29.94 7.38
C LEU A 347 -27.88 29.57 6.39
N GLU A 348 -28.66 30.57 6.00
CA GLU A 348 -29.59 30.46 4.87
C GLU A 348 -28.83 30.60 3.55
N GLY A 349 -29.21 29.79 2.55
CA GLY A 349 -28.69 29.88 1.19
C GLY A 349 -28.23 28.54 0.60
N GLU A 350 -27.60 28.59 -0.57
CA GLU A 350 -27.11 27.40 -1.29
C GLU A 350 -25.84 26.84 -0.64
N TYR A 351 -25.91 25.59 -0.20
CA TYR A 351 -24.79 24.77 0.23
C TYR A 351 -24.32 23.89 -0.92
N ARG A 352 -23.02 23.62 -0.98
CA ARG A 352 -22.40 22.71 -1.93
C ARG A 352 -21.74 21.57 -1.16
N ILE A 353 -22.22 20.35 -1.39
CA ILE A 353 -21.72 19.13 -0.75
C ILE A 353 -20.98 18.34 -1.81
N VAL A 354 -19.65 18.32 -1.70
CA VAL A 354 -18.77 17.56 -2.60
C VAL A 354 -18.51 16.21 -1.94
N ILE A 355 -18.79 15.13 -2.65
CA ILE A 355 -18.55 13.77 -2.18
C ILE A 355 -17.58 13.10 -3.14
N LYS A 356 -16.46 12.63 -2.61
CA LYS A 356 -15.44 11.90 -3.36
C LYS A 356 -15.25 10.51 -2.78
N TYR A 357 -14.94 9.55 -3.64
CA TYR A 357 -14.59 8.20 -3.26
C TYR A 357 -13.35 7.76 -4.02
N GLY A 358 -12.28 7.41 -3.28
CA GLY A 358 -10.97 7.10 -3.84
C GLY A 358 -10.39 8.24 -4.68
N GLY A 359 -10.51 9.49 -4.19
CA GLY A 359 -9.97 10.69 -4.84
C GLY A 359 -10.83 11.28 -5.97
N HIS A 360 -11.85 10.56 -6.45
CA HIS A 360 -12.72 10.99 -7.56
C HIS A 360 -14.13 11.36 -7.08
N GLU A 361 -14.76 12.36 -7.71
CA GLU A 361 -16.15 12.71 -7.42
C GLU A 361 -17.12 11.59 -7.83
N ILE A 362 -18.11 11.34 -6.98
CA ILE A 362 -19.16 10.36 -7.25
C ILE A 362 -20.24 10.96 -8.18
N PRO A 363 -21.12 10.14 -8.78
CA PRO A 363 -22.24 10.65 -9.56
C PRO A 363 -23.08 11.67 -8.78
N ASN A 364 -23.47 12.75 -9.46
CA ASN A 364 -24.23 13.88 -8.92
C ASN A 364 -23.50 14.77 -7.89
N SER A 365 -22.26 14.46 -7.53
CA SER A 365 -21.40 15.43 -6.85
C SER A 365 -20.99 16.54 -7.85
N PRO A 366 -20.97 17.82 -7.44
CA PRO A 366 -21.43 18.31 -6.13
C PRO A 366 -22.95 18.41 -6.02
N PHE A 367 -23.49 18.06 -4.85
CA PHE A 367 -24.90 18.27 -4.51
C PHE A 367 -25.11 19.72 -4.09
N ARG A 368 -26.10 20.39 -4.68
CA ARG A 368 -26.48 21.77 -4.32
C ARG A 368 -27.75 21.73 -3.48
N VAL A 369 -27.67 22.20 -2.24
CA VAL A 369 -28.76 22.13 -1.26
C VAL A 369 -29.14 23.53 -0.82
N ASN A 370 -30.38 23.95 -1.06
CA ASN A 370 -30.85 25.26 -0.60
C ASN A 370 -31.40 25.16 0.83
N VAL A 371 -30.69 25.73 1.79
CA VAL A 371 -31.09 25.73 3.20
C VAL A 371 -31.98 26.94 3.45
N LYS A 372 -33.20 26.71 3.93
CA LYS A 372 -34.16 27.77 4.26
C LYS A 372 -33.98 28.26 5.69
N GLY A 373 -34.28 29.55 5.91
CA GLY A 373 -34.39 30.11 7.25
C GLY A 373 -35.42 29.40 8.13
N ILE A 374 -35.32 29.59 9.45
CA ILE A 374 -36.33 29.12 10.40
C ILE A 374 -37.60 29.93 10.15
N PHE A 375 -38.72 29.26 9.85
CA PHE A 375 -40.02 29.91 9.78
C PHE A 375 -40.46 30.23 11.22
N LEU A 376 -40.12 31.42 11.70
CA LEU A 376 -40.68 31.96 12.94
C LEU A 376 -42.07 32.46 12.60
N ASP A 377 -43.10 31.72 12.99
CA ASP A 377 -44.49 32.14 12.86
C ASP A 377 -44.73 33.34 13.80
N PRO A 378 -44.90 34.57 13.27
CA PRO A 378 -45.05 35.76 14.11
C PRO A 378 -46.32 35.70 14.96
N SER A 379 -47.34 34.92 14.54
CA SER A 379 -48.58 34.74 15.30
C SER A 379 -48.40 33.93 16.59
N LYS A 380 -47.24 33.26 16.75
CA LYS A 380 -46.86 32.50 17.94
C LYS A 380 -45.92 33.24 18.87
N VAL A 381 -45.64 34.52 18.58
CA VAL A 381 -44.91 35.43 19.46
C VAL A 381 -45.93 36.27 20.20
N THR A 382 -45.96 36.15 21.53
CA THR A 382 -46.82 36.97 22.38
C THR A 382 -45.97 37.92 23.20
N VAL A 383 -46.36 39.18 23.26
CA VAL A 383 -45.71 40.20 24.08
C VAL A 383 -46.61 40.60 25.24
N SER A 384 -46.08 40.64 26.46
CA SER A 384 -46.84 41.00 27.65
C SER A 384 -45.98 41.78 28.64
N GLY A 385 -46.55 42.72 29.39
CA GLY A 385 -45.83 43.42 30.44
C GLY A 385 -46.35 44.83 30.68
N PRO A 386 -45.91 45.46 31.79
CA PRO A 386 -46.42 46.76 32.22
C PRO A 386 -46.20 47.84 31.15
N GLY A 387 -45.12 47.78 30.37
CA GLY A 387 -44.82 48.76 29.32
C GLY A 387 -45.76 48.74 28.11
N LEU A 388 -46.63 47.74 27.99
CA LEU A 388 -47.62 47.62 26.90
C LEU A 388 -49.03 48.02 27.35
N GLN A 389 -49.24 48.29 28.64
CA GLN A 389 -50.54 48.65 29.19
C GLN A 389 -50.75 50.17 29.13
N ASN A 390 -51.97 50.61 28.78
CA ASN A 390 -52.33 52.03 28.87
C ASN A 390 -52.67 52.35 30.34
N SER A 391 -51.63 52.64 31.13
CA SER A 391 -51.70 52.83 32.59
C SER A 391 -50.97 54.11 32.98
N GLU A 392 -51.45 54.79 34.02
CA GLU A 392 -50.80 55.96 34.64
C GLU A 392 -49.36 55.70 35.10
N LEU A 393 -48.95 54.43 35.20
CA LEU A 393 -47.60 53.99 35.52
C LEU A 393 -46.61 54.11 34.36
N ASN A 394 -47.08 54.22 33.10
CA ASN A 394 -46.25 54.43 31.92
C ASN A 394 -46.14 55.92 31.57
N CYS A 395 -45.53 56.68 32.48
CA CYS A 395 -45.32 58.12 32.34
C CYS A 395 -43.88 58.46 31.90
N VAL A 396 -43.74 59.62 31.26
CA VAL A 396 -42.45 60.14 30.76
C VAL A 396 -41.42 60.19 31.90
N GLY A 397 -40.23 59.65 31.63
CA GLY A 397 -39.12 59.63 32.60
C GLY A 397 -39.08 58.43 33.56
N ARG A 398 -40.07 57.53 33.55
CA ARG A 398 -40.01 56.26 34.30
C ARG A 398 -39.64 55.07 33.42
N ARG A 399 -38.82 54.15 33.96
CA ARG A 399 -38.49 52.89 33.30
C ARG A 399 -39.68 51.93 33.37
N THR A 400 -39.98 51.30 32.25
CA THR A 400 -40.96 50.22 32.15
C THR A 400 -40.37 49.06 31.36
N HIS A 401 -41.03 47.91 31.35
CA HIS A 401 -40.54 46.72 30.65
C HIS A 401 -41.69 45.94 30.04
N PHE A 402 -41.36 45.10 29.05
CA PHE A 402 -42.24 44.07 28.56
C PHE A 402 -41.43 42.82 28.22
N ASN A 403 -42.11 41.68 28.27
CA ASN A 403 -41.57 40.36 28.01
C ASN A 403 -42.03 39.90 26.64
N VAL A 404 -41.10 39.40 25.83
CA VAL A 404 -41.39 38.71 24.58
C VAL A 404 -41.37 37.21 24.85
N HIS A 405 -42.50 36.53 24.65
CA HIS A 405 -42.62 35.10 24.79
C HIS A 405 -42.64 34.45 23.40
N THR A 406 -41.70 33.52 23.19
CA THR A 406 -41.64 32.67 21.99
C THR A 406 -41.85 31.21 22.40
N GLN A 407 -42.51 30.40 21.57
CA GLN A 407 -42.73 28.97 21.88
C GLN A 407 -41.44 28.14 21.93
N SER A 408 -40.34 28.62 21.32
CA SER A 408 -39.04 27.94 21.36
C SER A 408 -38.14 28.54 22.45
N LYS A 409 -38.31 28.10 23.70
CA LYS A 409 -37.37 28.14 24.86
C LYS A 409 -36.43 29.36 25.08
N PHE A 410 -36.62 30.49 24.42
CA PHE A 410 -35.82 31.70 24.61
C PHE A 410 -36.73 32.86 25.00
N VAL A 411 -36.57 33.35 26.24
CA VAL A 411 -37.19 34.58 26.73
C VAL A 411 -36.15 35.69 26.62
N PHE A 412 -36.45 36.71 25.84
CA PHE A 412 -35.64 37.93 25.78
C PHE A 412 -36.31 39.01 26.64
N LEU A 413 -35.57 39.56 27.60
CA LEU A 413 -36.01 40.71 28.39
C LEU A 413 -35.50 41.99 27.72
N MET A 414 -36.41 42.82 27.20
CA MET A 414 -36.07 44.11 26.59
C MET A 414 -36.48 45.24 27.54
N ASN A 415 -35.50 45.98 28.05
CA ASN A 415 -35.73 47.19 28.85
C ASN A 415 -35.81 48.40 27.92
N TYR A 416 -36.93 49.13 27.92
CA TYR A 416 -37.11 50.34 27.13
C TYR A 416 -37.24 51.58 28.02
N TYR A 417 -36.72 52.71 27.54
CA TYR A 417 -36.84 54.03 28.17
C TYR A 417 -37.80 54.88 27.34
N ILE A 418 -38.77 55.55 27.97
CA ILE A 418 -39.67 56.49 27.28
C ILE A 418 -38.98 57.87 27.29
N PRO A 419 -38.42 58.35 26.16
CA PRO A 419 -37.77 59.65 26.13
C PRO A 419 -38.78 60.79 26.22
N TYR A 420 -38.36 61.91 26.82
CA TYR A 420 -39.12 63.16 26.89
C TYR A 420 -39.43 63.69 25.48
N THR A 421 -40.68 64.09 25.25
CA THR A 421 -41.06 65.03 24.20
C THR A 421 -41.35 66.38 24.84
N ILE A 422 -40.42 67.33 24.70
CA ILE A 422 -40.71 68.76 24.96
C ILE A 422 -41.31 69.29 23.65
N ASN A 423 -42.63 69.46 23.64
CA ASN A 423 -43.29 70.34 22.68
C ASN A 423 -43.72 71.61 23.43
N ASP A 424 -42.76 72.51 23.67
CA ASP A 424 -43.07 73.90 23.99
C ASP A 424 -43.07 74.70 22.68
N THR A 425 -44.27 74.93 22.13
CA THR A 425 -44.51 76.04 21.21
C THR A 425 -44.68 77.32 22.02
N VAL A 426 -43.77 78.26 21.75
CA VAL A 426 -43.69 79.66 22.22
C VAL A 426 -45.01 80.43 22.01
N PRO A 427 -45.38 81.38 22.89
CA PRO A 427 -46.10 82.60 22.51
C PRO A 427 -45.15 83.71 22.08
#